data_AF-A0A1D2RCU1-F1
#
_entry.id   AF-A0A1D2RCU1-F1
#
_cell.length_a   1.000
_cell.length_b   1.000
_cell.length_c   1.000
_cell.angle_alpha   90.00
_cell.angle_beta   90.00
_cell.angle_gamma   90.00
#
_symmetry.space_group_name_H-M   'P 1'
#
loop_
_entity.id
_entity.type
_entity.pdbx_description
1 polymer ?
#
loop_
_entity_poly.entity_id
_entity_poly.type
_entity_poly.pdbx_seq_one_letter_code
_entity_poly.pdbx_strand_id
1 'polypeptide(L)'
;MTDKSIDNGIKLGTIKRGEKVLPLIEKIKAKGNLTQELVGFLKGLPPMIKQNGLGQTIAFIMCKKGGYKEILDIYNKVLLPENYNGTLINKILDSEIDEYLYMQNEAIEYAGWMKKFAVAFFEPDKNNNKENEHTSAE
;
A
#
# COMPACT_ATOMS: atom_id res chain seq x y z
N MET A 1 -28.12 9.92 12.13
CA MET A 1 -28.83 9.05 11.18
C MET A 1 -28.09 9.20 9.85
N THR A 2 -27.12 8.33 9.58
CA THR A 2 -26.29 8.40 8.36
C THR A 2 -27.13 7.98 7.15
N ASP A 3 -27.14 8.80 6.11
CA ASP A 3 -27.83 8.53 4.86
C ASP A 3 -27.28 7.26 4.21
N LYS A 4 -28.16 6.27 3.97
CA LYS A 4 -27.81 4.99 3.32
C LYS A 4 -27.13 5.18 1.96
N SER A 5 -27.40 6.28 1.27
CA SER A 5 -26.78 6.62 -0.01
C SER A 5 -25.30 6.96 0.14
N ILE A 6 -24.94 7.67 1.23
CA ILE A 6 -23.57 8.02 1.57
C ILE A 6 -22.80 6.78 2.03
N ASP A 7 -23.41 5.93 2.86
CA ASP A 7 -22.80 4.68 3.33
C ASP A 7 -22.49 3.71 2.18
N ASN A 8 -23.41 3.57 1.22
CA ASN A 8 -23.18 2.78 0.01
C ASN A 8 -22.04 3.35 -0.88
N GLY A 9 -21.93 4.67 -0.98
CA GLY A 9 -20.83 5.33 -1.70
C GLY A 9 -19.46 5.08 -1.06
N ILE A 10 -19.38 5.19 0.26
CA ILE A 10 -18.16 4.90 1.05
C ILE A 10 -17.76 3.42 0.88
N LYS A 11 -18.73 2.51 0.99
CA LYS A 11 -18.51 1.07 0.82
C LYS A 11 -18.01 0.74 -0.60
N LEU A 12 -18.56 1.37 -1.62
CA LEU A 12 -18.10 1.19 -2.99
C LEU A 12 -16.68 1.74 -3.20
N GLY A 13 -16.38 2.90 -2.60
CA GLY A 13 -15.04 3.50 -2.64
C GLY A 13 -13.97 2.59 -2.04
N THR A 14 -14.21 2.00 -0.86
CA THR A 14 -13.24 1.09 -0.25
C THR A 14 -13.05 -0.18 -1.08
N ILE A 15 -14.10 -0.74 -1.69
CA ILE A 15 -13.97 -1.95 -2.53
C ILE A 15 -13.09 -1.66 -3.75
N LYS A 16 -13.33 -0.55 -4.43
CA LYS A 16 -12.53 -0.13 -5.60
C LYS A 16 -11.05 0.04 -5.28
N ARG A 17 -10.71 0.56 -4.08
CA ARG A 17 -9.31 0.67 -3.66
C ARG A 17 -8.67 -0.70 -3.44
N GLY A 18 -9.40 -1.63 -2.84
CA GLY A 18 -8.98 -3.03 -2.70
C GLY A 18 -8.71 -3.69 -4.04
N GLU A 19 -9.63 -3.55 -5.01
CA GLU A 19 -9.49 -4.09 -6.37
C GLU A 19 -8.25 -3.59 -7.10
N LYS A 20 -7.88 -2.31 -6.91
CA LYS A 20 -6.65 -1.75 -7.50
C LYS A 20 -5.37 -2.29 -6.85
N VAL A 21 -5.37 -2.49 -5.53
CA VAL A 21 -4.17 -2.87 -4.77
C VAL A 21 -3.90 -4.37 -4.85
N LEU A 22 -4.94 -5.21 -4.84
CA LEU A 22 -4.83 -6.66 -4.85
C LEU A 22 -3.85 -7.21 -5.90
N PRO A 23 -4.02 -6.93 -7.21
CA PRO A 23 -3.14 -7.49 -8.23
C PRO A 23 -1.68 -7.01 -8.11
N LEU A 24 -1.47 -5.85 -7.50
CA LEU A 24 -0.11 -5.31 -7.29
C LEU A 24 0.60 -6.06 -6.16
N ILE A 25 -0.10 -6.35 -5.06
CA ILE A 25 0.45 -7.13 -3.95
C ILE A 25 0.66 -8.60 -4.37
N GLU A 26 -0.26 -9.19 -5.13
CA GLU A 26 -0.08 -10.54 -5.70
C GLU A 26 1.16 -10.61 -6.59
N LYS A 27 1.41 -9.60 -7.41
CA LYS A 27 2.62 -9.52 -8.24
C LYS A 27 3.90 -9.43 -7.40
N ILE A 28 3.86 -8.71 -6.27
CA ILE A 28 4.98 -8.66 -5.32
C ILE A 28 5.22 -10.03 -4.68
N LYS A 29 4.15 -10.72 -4.27
CA LYS A 29 4.21 -12.09 -3.74
C LYS A 29 4.80 -13.05 -4.78
N ALA A 30 4.29 -13.05 -6.00
CA ALA A 30 4.71 -13.96 -7.08
C ALA A 30 6.20 -13.80 -7.45
N LYS A 31 6.77 -12.61 -7.22
CA LYS A 31 8.21 -12.35 -7.40
C LYS A 31 9.08 -12.79 -6.21
N GLY A 32 8.48 -13.25 -5.11
CA GLY A 32 9.18 -13.55 -3.86
C GLY A 32 9.58 -12.30 -3.06
N ASN A 33 9.07 -11.12 -3.41
CA ASN A 33 9.47 -9.85 -2.78
C ASN A 33 8.61 -9.48 -1.57
N LEU A 34 7.57 -10.26 -1.24
CA LEU A 34 6.74 -10.07 -0.05
C LEU A 34 7.46 -10.60 1.21
N THR A 35 8.52 -9.91 1.63
CA THR A 35 9.35 -10.31 2.77
C THR A 35 8.71 -9.95 4.12
N GLN A 36 9.20 -10.56 5.20
CA GLN A 36 8.78 -10.19 6.56
C GLN A 36 9.03 -8.70 6.86
N GLU A 37 10.14 -8.14 6.35
CA GLU A 37 10.47 -6.72 6.49
C GLU A 37 9.42 -5.84 5.80
N LEU A 38 9.09 -6.15 4.54
CA LEU A 38 8.08 -5.39 3.78
C LEU A 38 6.71 -5.45 4.45
N VAL A 39 6.28 -6.63 4.91
CA VAL A 39 5.02 -6.80 5.64
C VAL A 39 5.02 -5.99 6.94
N GLY A 40 6.13 -6.00 7.68
CA GLY A 40 6.32 -5.20 8.89
C GLY A 40 6.18 -3.70 8.60
N PHE A 41 6.79 -3.23 7.52
CA PHE A 41 6.70 -1.84 7.10
C PHE A 41 5.26 -1.46 6.68
N LEU A 42 4.60 -2.28 5.85
CA LEU A 42 3.22 -2.02 5.42
C LEU A 42 2.23 -1.96 6.58
N LYS A 43 2.46 -2.69 7.67
CA LYS A 43 1.65 -2.58 8.91
C LYS A 43 1.72 -1.19 9.54
N GLY A 44 2.89 -0.53 9.45
CA GLY A 44 3.16 0.80 9.99
C GLY A 44 2.95 1.96 9.00
N LEU A 45 2.73 1.67 7.72
CA LEU A 45 2.61 2.68 6.67
C LEU A 45 1.39 3.62 6.85
N PRO A 46 0.16 3.15 7.14
CA PRO A 46 -0.97 4.05 7.35
C PRO A 46 -0.76 5.08 8.48
N PRO A 47 -0.35 4.70 9.71
CA PRO A 47 -0.10 5.68 10.75
C PRO A 47 1.10 6.59 10.43
N MET A 48 2.12 6.12 9.71
CA MET A 48 3.24 6.95 9.27
C MET A 48 2.79 8.11 8.39
N ILE A 49 1.93 7.85 7.39
CA ILE A 49 1.38 8.90 6.52
C ILE A 49 0.54 9.89 7.33
N LYS A 50 -0.28 9.39 8.25
CA LYS A 50 -1.13 10.24 9.09
C LYS A 50 -0.32 11.16 10.01
N GLN A 51 0.81 10.70 10.53
CA GLN A 51 1.63 11.45 11.49
C GLN A 51 2.63 12.41 10.83
N ASN A 52 3.31 11.94 9.77
CA ASN A 52 4.40 12.67 9.14
C ASN A 52 3.98 13.35 7.82
N GLY A 53 2.77 13.06 7.34
CA GLY A 53 2.29 13.50 6.05
C GLY A 53 2.75 12.61 4.89
N LEU A 54 2.08 12.78 3.75
CA LEU A 54 2.36 12.02 2.53
C LEU A 54 3.74 12.34 1.97
N GLY A 55 4.10 13.63 1.87
CA GLY A 55 5.36 14.06 1.25
C GLY A 55 6.60 13.48 1.93
N GLN A 56 6.68 13.58 3.26
CA GLN A 56 7.80 13.02 4.02
C GLN A 56 7.85 11.50 3.93
N THR A 57 6.68 10.84 3.96
CA THR A 57 6.61 9.37 3.85
C THR A 57 7.13 8.90 2.49
N ILE A 58 6.73 9.55 1.39
CA ILE A 58 7.21 9.23 0.04
C ILE A 58 8.72 9.47 -0.06
N ALA A 59 9.22 10.60 0.44
CA ALA A 59 10.66 10.89 0.45
C ALA A 59 11.45 9.82 1.24
N PHE A 60 10.93 9.40 2.41
CA PHE A 60 11.54 8.33 3.20
C PHE A 60 11.61 7.00 2.45
N ILE A 61 10.52 6.60 1.79
CA ILE A 61 10.46 5.38 0.98
C ILE A 61 11.47 5.45 -0.17
N MET A 62 11.63 6.61 -0.81
CA MET A 62 12.62 6.83 -1.88
C MET A 62 14.07 6.67 -1.40
N CYS A 63 14.38 7.03 -0.15
CA CYS A 63 15.73 6.91 0.41
C CYS A 63 16.07 5.49 0.91
N LYS A 64 15.07 4.63 1.13
CA LYS A 64 15.28 3.28 1.65
C LYS A 64 15.82 2.33 0.58
N LYS A 65 16.85 1.56 0.93
CA LYS A 65 17.34 0.43 0.13
C LYS A 65 16.51 -0.82 0.43
N GLY A 66 16.19 -1.63 -0.59
CA GLY A 66 15.64 -3.00 -0.44
C GLY A 66 14.11 -3.16 -0.37
N GLY A 67 13.43 -3.29 -1.52
CA GLY A 67 12.01 -3.73 -1.57
C GLY A 67 10.95 -2.63 -1.33
N TYR A 68 11.38 -1.39 -1.11
CA TYR A 68 10.50 -0.22 -0.92
C TYR A 68 10.07 0.42 -2.24
N LYS A 69 10.73 0.04 -3.35
CA LYS A 69 10.39 0.49 -4.70
C LYS A 69 8.99 0.03 -5.09
N GLU A 70 8.62 -1.18 -4.69
CA GLU A 70 7.32 -1.79 -4.92
C GLU A 70 6.18 -0.96 -4.31
N ILE A 71 6.42 -0.32 -3.17
CA ILE A 71 5.46 0.59 -2.52
C ILE A 71 5.30 1.87 -3.34
N LEU A 72 6.42 2.45 -3.79
CA LEU A 72 6.40 3.61 -4.69
C LEU A 72 5.67 3.30 -5.99
N ASP A 73 5.92 2.14 -6.59
CA ASP A 73 5.27 1.69 -7.83
C ASP A 73 3.75 1.57 -7.63
N ILE A 74 3.29 1.05 -6.49
CA ILE A 74 1.86 1.02 -6.15
C ILE A 74 1.30 2.45 -6.07
N TYR A 75 1.94 3.34 -5.30
CA TYR A 75 1.43 4.71 -5.15
C TYR A 75 1.44 5.49 -6.45
N ASN A 76 2.48 5.35 -7.28
CA ASN A 76 2.50 5.92 -8.63
C ASN A 76 1.29 5.43 -9.44
N LYS A 77 0.96 4.13 -9.39
CA LYS A 77 -0.14 3.57 -10.17
C LYS A 77 -1.53 4.00 -9.69
N VAL A 78 -1.70 4.21 -8.38
CA VAL A 78 -3.04 4.47 -7.79
C VAL A 78 -3.33 5.95 -7.51
N LEU A 79 -2.31 6.78 -7.35
CA LEU A 79 -2.45 8.22 -7.06
C LEU A 79 -2.19 9.12 -8.26
N LEU A 80 -1.37 8.69 -9.23
CA LEU A 80 -1.11 9.52 -10.41
C LEU A 80 -2.13 9.25 -11.53
N PRO A 81 -2.58 10.29 -12.24
CA PRO A 81 -3.28 10.14 -13.51
C PRO A 81 -2.42 9.34 -14.51
N GLU A 82 -3.04 8.53 -15.36
CA GLU A 82 -2.32 7.67 -16.32
C GLU A 82 -1.45 8.45 -17.31
N ASN A 83 -1.81 9.70 -17.59
CA ASN A 83 -1.11 10.61 -18.49
C ASN A 83 -0.19 11.61 -17.77
N TYR A 84 0.03 11.45 -16.46
CA TYR A 84 0.90 12.35 -15.71
C TYR A 84 2.37 12.10 -16.07
N ASN A 85 3.04 13.14 -16.58
CA ASN A 85 4.45 13.09 -16.95
C ASN A 85 5.31 13.68 -15.83
N GLY A 86 5.68 12.86 -14.85
CA GLY A 86 6.47 13.25 -13.68
C GLY A 86 6.50 12.16 -12.62
N THR A 87 7.11 12.46 -11.46
CA THR A 87 7.11 11.54 -10.32
C THR A 87 6.04 11.92 -9.30
N LEU A 88 5.62 10.96 -8.46
CA LEU A 88 4.68 11.25 -7.38
C LEU A 88 5.18 12.35 -6.43
N ILE A 89 6.48 12.41 -6.15
CA ILE A 89 7.01 13.47 -5.29
C ILE A 89 6.89 14.85 -5.95
N ASN A 90 7.12 14.96 -7.26
CA ASN A 90 6.86 16.22 -7.99
C ASN A 90 5.38 16.60 -7.87
N LYS A 91 4.47 15.66 -8.12
CA LYS A 91 3.04 15.92 -8.01
C LYS A 91 2.65 16.42 -6.62
N ILE A 92 3.16 15.80 -5.57
CA ILE A 92 2.91 16.20 -4.19
C ILE A 92 3.41 17.63 -3.91
N LEU A 93 4.62 17.97 -4.37
CA LEU A 93 5.22 19.28 -4.13
C LEU A 93 4.54 20.40 -4.92
N ASP A 94 4.00 20.10 -6.10
CA ASP A 94 3.34 21.05 -6.98
C ASP A 94 1.82 21.15 -6.72
N SER A 95 1.29 20.40 -5.74
CA SER A 95 -0.15 20.36 -5.45
C SER A 95 -0.59 21.52 -4.58
N GLU A 96 -1.76 22.06 -4.89
CA GLU A 96 -2.50 22.93 -3.97
C GLU A 96 -2.96 22.14 -2.73
N ILE A 97 -3.29 22.86 -1.66
CA ILE A 97 -3.57 22.25 -0.35
C ILE A 97 -4.71 21.23 -0.39
N ASP A 98 -5.77 21.50 -1.14
CA ASP A 98 -6.93 20.60 -1.26
C ASP A 98 -6.58 19.32 -2.00
N GLU A 99 -5.79 19.43 -3.07
CA GLU A 99 -5.31 18.28 -3.83
C GLU A 99 -4.33 17.44 -2.99
N TYR A 100 -3.44 18.09 -2.24
CA TYR A 100 -2.54 17.43 -1.31
C TYR A 100 -3.32 16.64 -0.23
N LEU A 101 -4.32 17.26 0.40
CA LEU A 101 -5.13 16.61 1.44
C LEU A 101 -5.92 15.43 0.87
N TYR A 102 -6.47 15.59 -0.33
CA TYR A 102 -7.13 14.51 -1.05
C TYR A 102 -6.17 13.33 -1.30
N MET A 103 -4.99 13.59 -1.86
CA MET A 103 -3.99 12.56 -2.11
C MET A 103 -3.51 11.88 -0.82
N GLN A 104 -3.31 12.64 0.26
CA GLN A 104 -2.93 12.08 1.56
C GLN A 104 -3.99 11.13 2.09
N ASN A 105 -5.27 11.51 2.00
CA ASN A 105 -6.37 10.65 2.44
C ASN A 105 -6.47 9.39 1.58
N GLU A 106 -6.38 9.51 0.26
CA GLU A 106 -6.35 8.35 -0.65
C GLU A 106 -5.16 7.42 -0.34
N ALA A 107 -3.97 7.99 -0.10
CA ALA A 107 -2.78 7.21 0.23
C ALA A 107 -2.96 6.38 1.51
N ILE A 108 -3.60 6.95 2.54
CA ILE A 108 -3.91 6.23 3.79
C ILE A 108 -4.85 5.05 3.52
N GLU A 109 -5.88 5.25 2.70
CA GLU A 109 -6.83 4.19 2.35
C GLU A 109 -6.17 3.06 1.55
N TYR A 110 -5.33 3.40 0.57
CA TYR A 110 -4.53 2.42 -0.17
C TYR A 110 -3.54 1.68 0.74
N ALA A 111 -2.84 2.39 1.64
CA ALA A 111 -1.96 1.79 2.63
C ALA A 111 -2.70 0.77 3.51
N GLY A 112 -3.95 1.08 3.88
CA GLY A 112 -4.83 0.19 4.62
C GLY A 112 -5.09 -1.13 3.87
N TRP A 113 -5.36 -1.06 2.57
CA TRP A 113 -5.52 -2.25 1.73
C TRP A 113 -4.22 -3.02 1.51
N MET A 114 -3.10 -2.31 1.27
CA MET A 114 -1.78 -2.92 1.15
C MET A 114 -1.44 -3.74 2.40
N LYS A 115 -1.69 -3.18 3.59
CA LYS A 115 -1.54 -3.88 4.87
C LYS A 115 -2.40 -5.15 4.95
N LYS A 116 -3.69 -5.05 4.63
CA LYS A 116 -4.63 -6.20 4.71
C LYS A 116 -4.14 -7.36 3.83
N PHE A 117 -3.81 -7.10 2.57
CA PHE A 117 -3.36 -8.13 1.64
C PHE A 117 -1.98 -8.68 1.99
N ALA A 118 -1.03 -7.82 2.38
CA ALA A 118 0.31 -8.25 2.77
C ALA A 118 0.26 -9.23 3.97
N VAL A 119 -0.59 -8.94 4.97
CA VAL A 119 -0.80 -9.84 6.11
C VAL A 119 -1.45 -11.14 5.67
N ALA A 120 -2.56 -11.06 4.93
CA ALA A 120 -3.32 -12.22 4.49
C ALA A 120 -2.49 -13.18 3.64
N PHE A 121 -1.55 -12.66 2.85
CA PHE A 121 -0.72 -13.48 1.96
C PHE A 121 0.54 -14.03 2.60
N PHE A 122 1.07 -13.36 3.63
CA PHE A 122 2.32 -13.75 4.28
C PHE A 122 2.12 -14.77 5.41
N GLU A 123 1.01 -14.69 6.16
CA GLU A 123 0.74 -15.62 7.27
C GLU A 123 0.61 -17.10 6.81
N PRO A 124 -0.09 -17.42 5.72
CA PRO A 124 -0.15 -18.79 5.20
C PRO A 124 1.21 -19.31 4.74
N ASP A 125 2.00 -18.49 4.04
CA ASP A 125 3.32 -18.90 3.53
C ASP A 125 4.29 -19.27 4.67
N LYS A 126 4.21 -18.56 5.80
CA LYS A 126 5.02 -18.85 6.99
C LYS A 126 4.66 -20.19 7.63
N ASN A 127 3.39 -20.57 7.62
CA ASN A 127 2.94 -21.84 8.21
C ASN A 127 3.33 -23.02 7.32
N ASN A 128 3.14 -22.90 6.00
CA ASN A 128 3.53 -23.93 5.04
C ASN A 128 5.05 -24.22 5.09
N ASN A 129 5.89 -23.20 5.24
CA ASN A 129 7.34 -23.41 5.32
C ASN A 129 7.78 -24.10 6.62
N LYS A 130 7.09 -23.84 7.75
CA LYS A 130 7.40 -24.50 9.03
C LYS A 130 7.00 -25.98 9.05
N GLU A 131 5.92 -26.36 8.38
CA GLU A 131 5.50 -27.75 8.28
C GLU A 131 6.49 -28.57 7.43
N ASN A 132 6.99 -27.99 6.33
CA ASN A 132 7.96 -28.66 5.46
C ASN A 132 9.35 -28.88 6.12
N GLU A 133 9.79 -27.96 6.99
CA GLU A 133 11.06 -28.10 7.74
C GLU A 133 11.02 -29.25 8.76
N HIS A 134 9.85 -29.57 9.33
CA HIS A 134 9.72 -30.68 10.28
C HIS A 134 9.67 -32.06 9.62
N THR A 135 9.23 -32.17 8.36
CA THR A 135 9.15 -33.45 7.62
C THR A 135 10.44 -33.88 6.91
N SER A 136 11.50 -33.04 6.86
CA SER A 136 12.78 -33.38 6.23
C SER A 136 13.88 -33.80 7.23
N ALA A 137 13.53 -33.97 8.51
CA ALA A 137 14.47 -34.35 9.57
C ALA A 137 14.29 -35.80 10.08
N GLU A 138 13.51 -36.63 9.38
CA GLU A 138 13.28 -38.06 9.70
C GLU A 138 13.78 -39.00 8.60
#